data_AF-A0AAD7Y8Q6-F1
#
_entry.id   AF-A0AAD7Y8Q6-F1
#
_cell.length_a   1.000
_cell.length_b   1.000
_cell.length_c   1.000
_cell.angle_alpha   90.00
_cell.angle_beta   90.00
_cell.angle_gamma   90.00
#
_symmetry.space_group_name_H-M   'P 1'
#
loop_
_entity.id
_entity.type
_entity.pdbx_description
1 polymer ?
#
loop_
_entity_poly.entity_id
_entity_poly.type
_entity_poly.pdbx_seq_one_letter_code
_entity_poly.pdbx_strand_id
1 'polypeptide(L)'
;MANAAAAPPQVKRRWHDDELELLARTEARLVRAGGCASNINQLLHAELPILGRTLDGIKGYRRKETYKSRVQACLADLARSPSRIQKAH
;
A
#
# COMPACT_ATOMS: atom_id res chain seq x y z
N MET A 1 25.54 -30.87 16.64
CA MET A 1 24.82 -29.59 16.78
C MET A 1 25.02 -28.78 15.50
N ALA A 2 23.96 -28.52 14.74
CA ALA A 2 23.95 -27.51 13.69
C ALA A 2 22.49 -27.10 13.43
N ASN A 3 22.01 -26.08 14.14
CA ASN A 3 20.71 -25.48 13.88
C ASN A 3 20.87 -24.56 12.67
N ALA A 4 20.57 -25.08 11.48
CA ALA A 4 20.47 -24.27 10.28
C ALA A 4 19.34 -23.26 10.51
N ALA A 5 19.70 -22.00 10.76
CA ALA A 5 18.78 -20.88 10.72
C ALA A 5 18.30 -20.72 9.27
N ALA A 6 17.34 -21.55 8.88
CA ALA A 6 16.66 -21.46 7.61
C ALA A 6 15.92 -20.12 7.60
N ALA A 7 16.51 -19.13 6.92
CA ALA A 7 15.79 -17.92 6.56
C ALA A 7 14.47 -18.37 5.92
N PRO A 8 13.31 -17.91 6.41
CA PRO A 8 12.03 -18.37 5.91
C PRO A 8 12.01 -18.16 4.40
N PRO A 9 11.56 -19.17 3.61
CA PRO A 9 11.52 -19.04 2.17
C PRO A 9 10.75 -17.77 1.86
N GLN A 10 11.38 -16.88 1.09
CA GLN A 10 10.74 -15.69 0.58
C GLN A 10 9.71 -16.15 -0.45
N VAL A 11 8.59 -16.67 0.05
CA VAL A 11 7.43 -17.08 -0.74
C VAL A 11 7.17 -15.89 -1.64
N LYS A 12 7.12 -16.12 -2.96
CA LYS A 12 6.59 -15.16 -3.94
C LYS A 12 5.14 -14.89 -3.55
N ARG A 13 4.98 -14.03 -2.54
CA ARG A 13 3.75 -13.82 -1.81
C ARG A 13 2.81 -13.22 -2.85
N ARG A 14 1.75 -13.93 -3.21
CA ARG A 14 0.75 -13.35 -4.13
C ARG A 14 0.18 -12.13 -3.42
N TRP A 15 -0.09 -11.07 -4.15
CA TRP A 15 -0.78 -9.92 -3.56
C TRP A 15 -2.18 -10.38 -3.14
N HIS A 16 -2.46 -10.35 -1.85
CA HIS A 16 -3.79 -10.61 -1.34
C HIS A 16 -4.69 -9.40 -1.59
N ASP A 17 -5.99 -9.68 -1.73
CA ASP A 17 -6.99 -8.63 -1.95
C ASP A 17 -6.95 -7.57 -0.83
N ASP A 18 -6.77 -8.03 0.41
CA ASP A 18 -6.62 -7.21 1.61
C ASP A 18 -5.36 -6.32 1.56
N GLU A 19 -4.21 -6.86 1.13
CA GLU A 19 -2.98 -6.08 0.93
C GLU A 19 -3.17 -4.99 -0.12
N LEU A 20 -3.95 -5.27 -1.16
CA LEU A 20 -4.23 -4.34 -2.24
C LEU A 20 -5.21 -3.26 -1.85
N GLU A 21 -6.25 -3.61 -1.10
CA GLU A 21 -7.17 -2.64 -0.52
C GLU A 21 -6.43 -1.71 0.43
N LEU A 22 -5.58 -2.26 1.30
CA LEU A 22 -4.75 -1.48 2.22
C LEU A 22 -3.81 -0.53 1.46
N LEU A 23 -3.10 -1.03 0.44
CA LEU A 23 -2.20 -0.24 -0.40
C LEU A 23 -2.97 0.88 -1.12
N ALA A 24 -4.10 0.56 -1.74
CA ALA A 24 -4.91 1.52 -2.49
C ALA A 24 -5.54 2.59 -1.60
N ARG A 25 -5.99 2.21 -0.40
CA ARG A 25 -6.56 3.12 0.58
C ARG A 25 -5.52 4.07 1.15
N THR A 26 -4.33 3.57 1.46
CA THR A 26 -3.20 4.41 1.91
C THR A 26 -2.76 5.35 0.80
N GLU A 27 -2.69 4.88 -0.44
CA GLU A 27 -2.38 5.75 -1.59
C GLU A 27 -3.41 6.87 -1.75
N ALA A 28 -4.70 6.53 -1.70
CA ALA A 28 -5.77 7.50 -1.80
C ALA A 28 -5.72 8.55 -0.67
N ARG A 29 -5.37 8.13 0.55
CA ARG A 29 -5.13 9.05 1.69
C ARG A 29 -3.94 9.97 1.43
N LEU A 30 -2.82 9.43 0.97
CA LEU A 30 -1.62 10.19 0.66
C LEU A 30 -1.87 11.21 -0.46
N VAL A 31 -2.54 10.80 -1.53
CA VAL A 31 -2.95 11.69 -2.63
C VAL A 31 -3.85 12.81 -2.11
N ARG A 32 -4.84 12.50 -1.27
CA ARG A 32 -5.71 13.51 -0.66
C ARG A 32 -4.98 14.44 0.30
N ALA A 33 -3.95 13.95 0.99
CA ALA A 33 -3.10 14.75 1.87
C ALA A 33 -2.14 15.69 1.12
N GLY A 34 -2.18 15.71 -0.22
CA GLY A 34 -1.25 16.49 -1.05
C GLY A 34 0.07 15.78 -1.32
N GLY A 35 0.13 14.47 -1.09
CA GLY A 35 1.30 13.65 -1.37
C GLY A 35 1.68 13.72 -2.85
N CYS A 36 2.92 14.13 -3.12
CA CYS A 36 3.44 14.22 -4.48
C CYS A 36 3.57 12.82 -5.11
N ALA A 37 3.07 12.67 -6.34
CA ALA A 37 3.08 11.41 -7.09
C ALA A 37 4.48 10.77 -7.18
N SER A 38 5.53 11.59 -7.20
CA SER A 38 6.94 11.19 -7.23
C SER A 38 7.37 10.40 -5.99
N ASN A 39 6.78 10.69 -4.82
CA ASN A 39 7.15 10.08 -3.55
C ASN A 39 6.14 9.04 -3.05
N ILE A 40 5.02 8.82 -3.76
CA ILE A 40 3.98 7.86 -3.33
C ILE A 40 4.56 6.48 -3.08
N ASN A 41 5.49 5.98 -3.90
CA ASN A 41 6.06 4.64 -3.68
C ASN A 41 6.81 4.56 -2.35
N GLN A 42 7.59 5.59 -2.03
CA GLN A 42 8.35 5.66 -0.78
C GLN A 42 7.43 5.82 0.42
N LEU A 43 6.41 6.67 0.30
CA LEU A 43 5.40 6.88 1.34
C LEU A 43 4.60 5.61 1.60
N LEU A 44 4.17 4.89 0.56
CA LEU A 44 3.46 3.61 0.70
C LEU A 44 4.33 2.56 1.39
N HIS A 45 5.61 2.49 1.03
CA HIS A 45 6.54 1.57 1.66
C HIS A 45 6.82 1.94 3.13
N ALA A 46 6.88 3.23 3.46
CA ALA A 46 7.05 3.72 4.82
C ALA A 46 5.80 3.51 5.70
N GLU A 47 4.61 3.73 5.14
CA GLU A 47 3.33 3.58 5.84
C GLU A 47 2.91 2.12 6.02
N LEU A 48 3.39 1.22 5.14
CA LEU A 48 2.97 -0.19 5.12
C LEU A 48 4.17 -1.14 5.26
N PRO A 49 4.98 -1.03 6.34
CA PRO A 49 6.08 -1.97 6.58
C PRO A 49 5.57 -3.39 6.84
N ILE A 50 4.33 -3.52 7.33
CA ILE A 50 3.66 -4.80 7.58
C ILE A 50 3.46 -5.65 6.34
N LEU A 51 3.40 -5.03 5.14
CA LEU A 51 3.29 -5.77 3.89
C LEU A 51 4.58 -6.54 3.57
N GLY A 52 5.73 -6.10 4.10
CA GLY A 52 7.04 -6.71 3.81
C GLY A 52 7.36 -6.73 2.30
N ARG A 53 6.78 -5.79 1.54
CA ARG A 53 6.95 -5.68 0.08
C ARG A 53 8.05 -4.69 -0.24
N THR A 54 8.87 -5.01 -1.22
CA THR A 54 9.87 -4.08 -1.75
C THR A 54 9.22 -2.95 -2.55
N LEU A 55 9.91 -1.82 -2.63
CA LEU A 55 9.51 -0.67 -3.45
C LEU A 55 9.22 -1.05 -4.90
N ASP A 56 10.04 -1.90 -5.51
CA ASP A 56 9.83 -2.41 -6.87
C ASP A 56 8.58 -3.27 -7.00
N GLY A 57 8.25 -4.06 -5.96
CA GLY A 57 7.02 -4.83 -5.91
C GLY A 57 5.78 -3.93 -5.90
N ILE A 58 5.80 -2.88 -5.07
CA ILE A 58 4.74 -1.86 -5.01
C ILE A 58 4.64 -1.15 -6.36
N LYS A 59 5.75 -0.62 -6.89
CA LYS A 59 5.80 0.09 -8.18
C LYS A 59 5.29 -0.77 -9.34
N GLY A 60 5.68 -2.04 -9.38
CA GLY A 60 5.24 -2.99 -10.38
C GLY A 60 3.73 -3.24 -10.32
N TYR A 61 3.17 -3.34 -9.11
CA TYR A 61 1.73 -3.56 -8.95
C TYR A 61 0.90 -2.30 -9.22
N ARG A 62 1.39 -1.12 -8.81
CA ARG A 62 0.72 0.18 -9.06
C ARG A 62 0.47 0.47 -10.54
N ARG A 63 1.29 -0.11 -11.42
CA ARG A 63 1.12 0.02 -12.88
C ARG A 63 -0.12 -0.71 -13.40
N LYS A 64 -0.64 -1.69 -12.66
CA LYS A 64 -1.80 -2.48 -13.09
C LYS A 64 -3.08 -1.65 -13.04
N GLU A 65 -3.91 -1.80 -14.07
CA GLU A 65 -5.20 -1.10 -14.15
C GLU A 65 -6.15 -1.47 -13.01
N THR A 66 -6.18 -2.75 -12.63
CA THR A 66 -6.98 -3.24 -11.50
C THR A 66 -6.67 -2.49 -10.20
N TYR A 67 -5.40 -2.15 -9.98
CA TYR A 67 -4.99 -1.36 -8.82
C TYR A 67 -5.41 0.11 -8.95
N LYS A 68 -5.23 0.73 -10.13
CA LYS A 68 -5.65 2.11 -10.37
C LYS A 68 -7.15 2.30 -10.14
N SER A 69 -7.98 1.36 -10.59
CA SER A 69 -9.43 1.37 -10.35
C SER A 69 -9.76 1.31 -8.85
N ARG A 70 -9.03 0.50 -8.07
CA ARG A 70 -9.18 0.46 -6.60
C ARG A 70 -8.80 1.77 -5.94
N VAL A 71 -7.67 2.38 -6.33
CA VAL A 71 -7.26 3.70 -5.81
C VAL A 71 -8.31 4.75 -6.12
N GLN A 72 -8.86 4.76 -7.34
CA GLN A 72 -9.95 5.67 -7.71
C GLN A 72 -11.22 5.43 -6.90
N ALA A 73 -11.61 4.18 -6.67
CA ALA A 73 -12.73 3.85 -5.79
C ALA A 73 -12.50 4.34 -4.36
N CYS A 74 -11.30 4.15 -3.80
CA CYS A 74 -10.93 4.67 -2.49
C CYS A 74 -10.91 6.21 -2.45
N LEU A 75 -10.43 6.87 -3.50
CA LEU A 75 -10.46 8.33 -3.61
C LEU A 75 -11.90 8.85 -3.66
N ALA A 76 -12.77 8.19 -4.43
CA ALA A 76 -14.20 8.54 -4.51
C ALA A 76 -14.91 8.31 -3.17
N ASP A 77 -14.62 7.22 -2.48
CA ASP A 77 -15.14 6.95 -1.12
C ASP A 77 -14.67 8.02 -0.12
N LEU A 78 -13.38 8.37 -0.14
CA LEU A 78 -12.82 9.44 0.70
C LEU A 78 -13.45 10.80 0.37
N ALA A 79 -13.69 11.11 -0.90
CA ALA A 79 -14.36 12.33 -1.31
C ALA A 79 -15.82 12.38 -0.86
N ARG A 80 -16.51 11.23 -0.90
CA ARG A 80 -17.91 11.07 -0.45
C ARG A 80 -18.05 11.13 1.07
N SER A 81 -17.04 10.68 1.81
CA SER A 81 -16.98 10.68 3.27
C SER A 81 -15.90 11.64 3.79
N PRO A 82 -16.18 12.95 3.90
CA PRO A 82 -15.21 13.91 4.41
C PRO A 82 -14.88 13.76 5.91
N SER A 83 -15.59 12.89 6.65
CA SER A 83 -15.66 12.97 8.13
C SER A 83 -14.85 11.93 8.92
N ARG A 84 -13.70 11.45 8.44
CA ARG A 84 -12.83 10.58 9.27
C ARG A 84 -11.39 11.07 9.36
N ILE A 85 -11.24 12.34 9.76
CA ILE A 85 -9.98 12.87 10.27
C ILE A 85 -9.97 12.62 11.79
N GLN A 86 -9.74 11.37 12.22
CA GLN A 86 -9.32 11.18 13.61
C GLN A 86 -7.83 11.48 13.68
N LYS A 87 -7.52 12.74 13.95
CA LYS A 87 -6.30 13.13 14.66
C LYS A 87 -6.26 12.33 15.96
N ALA A 88 -5.34 11.38 16.08
CA ALA A 88 -4.93 10.88 17.38
C ALA A 88 -3.85 11.83 17.89
N HIS A 89 -4.15 12.50 19.00
CA HIS A 89 -3.32 13.45 19.74
C HIS A 89 -2.48 12.70 20.78
#